data_AF-A0A4R4KKI4-F1
#
_entry.id   AF-A0A4R4KKI4-F1
#
_cell.length_a   1.000
_cell.length_b   1.000
_cell.length_c   1.000
_cell.angle_alpha   90.00
_cell.angle_beta   90.00
_cell.angle_gamma   90.00
#
_symmetry.space_group_name_H-M   'P 1'
#
loop_
_entity.id
_entity.type
_entity.pdbx_description
1 polymer ?
#
loop_
_entity_poly.entity_id
_entity_poly.type
_entity_poly.pdbx_seq_one_letter_code
_entity_poly.pdbx_strand_id
1 'polypeptide(L)'
;MKKVCFLICVLLATISCQNQESINLASSPETVKTALLFPAGLRISQFDEEGKSMTSSVSEFFFVFLQDGTVTATRTDEVIVGNYFVFSDDGITELRLGFPKNSPLSELDDDWYFISNDSSSIRFEDNEDVLEFQFL
;
A
#
# COMPACT_ATOMS: atom_id res chain seq x y z
N MET A 1 -31.18 22.36 -59.15
CA MET A 1 -31.95 22.79 -57.95
C MET A 1 -31.38 22.04 -56.75
N LYS A 2 -30.81 22.77 -55.79
CA LYS A 2 -30.19 22.23 -54.57
C LYS A 2 -31.28 21.70 -53.63
N LYS A 3 -31.12 20.48 -53.10
CA LYS A 3 -31.80 20.05 -51.87
C LYS A 3 -30.75 19.48 -50.91
N VAL A 4 -30.36 20.34 -49.99
CA VAL A 4 -29.69 20.02 -48.74
C VAL A 4 -30.73 19.33 -47.85
N CYS A 5 -30.40 18.15 -47.31
CA CYS A 5 -31.06 17.62 -46.12
C CYS A 5 -29.97 17.47 -45.05
N PHE A 6 -29.95 18.41 -44.12
CA PHE A 6 -29.06 18.41 -42.96
C PHE A 6 -29.86 17.97 -41.73
N LEU A 7 -29.28 17.01 -41.00
CA LEU A 7 -29.35 16.72 -39.55
C LEU A 7 -30.62 17.08 -38.75
N ILE A 8 -31.01 16.15 -37.88
CA ILE A 8 -30.89 16.28 -36.40
C ILE A 8 -31.22 14.90 -35.81
N CYS A 9 -30.19 14.16 -35.39
CA CYS A 9 -30.34 13.05 -34.46
C CYS A 9 -30.21 13.64 -33.05
N VAL A 10 -31.34 13.67 -32.33
CA VAL A 10 -31.39 14.04 -30.92
C VAL A 10 -30.72 12.91 -30.13
N LEU A 11 -29.46 13.11 -29.78
CA LEU A 11 -28.76 12.32 -28.77
C LEU A 11 -29.32 12.76 -27.41
N LEU A 12 -30.18 11.90 -26.83
CA LEU A 12 -30.58 11.99 -25.43
C LEU A 12 -29.32 11.81 -24.58
N ALA A 13 -28.88 12.90 -23.96
CA ALA A 13 -27.87 12.90 -22.93
C ALA A 13 -28.42 12.14 -21.71
N THR A 14 -28.01 10.89 -21.56
CA THR A 14 -28.11 10.22 -20.26
C THR A 14 -27.02 10.83 -19.38
N ILE A 15 -27.45 11.71 -18.47
CA ILE A 15 -26.68 12.05 -17.28
C ILE A 15 -26.55 10.74 -16.50
N SER A 16 -25.46 10.01 -16.75
CA SER A 16 -24.99 8.99 -15.83
C SER A 16 -24.46 9.77 -14.63
N CYS A 17 -25.32 9.92 -13.62
CA CYS A 17 -24.84 10.13 -12.28
C CYS A 17 -24.07 8.85 -11.94
N GLN A 18 -22.74 8.87 -12.07
CA GLN A 18 -21.93 7.81 -11.49
C GLN A 18 -22.20 7.85 -10.00
N ASN A 19 -22.98 6.88 -9.54
CA ASN A 19 -22.97 6.51 -8.13
C ASN A 19 -21.50 6.32 -7.78
N GLN A 20 -21.04 7.06 -6.78
CA GLN A 20 -19.72 6.86 -6.21
C GLN A 20 -19.78 5.49 -5.51
N GLU A 21 -19.55 4.44 -6.28
CA GLU A 21 -19.28 3.12 -5.75
C GLU A 21 -17.99 3.27 -4.95
N SER A 22 -18.09 3.18 -3.63
CA SER A 22 -16.94 2.98 -2.78
C SER A 22 -16.39 1.58 -3.07
N ILE A 23 -15.55 1.50 -4.10
CA ILE A 23 -14.82 0.29 -4.47
C ILE A 23 -13.72 0.13 -3.42
N ASN A 24 -13.97 -0.65 -2.37
CA ASN A 24 -12.90 -1.30 -1.62
C ASN A 24 -12.66 -2.66 -2.30
N LEU A 25 -11.90 -2.65 -3.38
CA LEU A 25 -11.34 -3.85 -4.01
C LEU A 25 -9.85 -3.60 -4.22
N ALA A 26 -9.06 -4.57 -3.75
CA ALA A 26 -7.60 -4.66 -3.81
C ALA A 26 -6.95 -3.78 -4.89
N SER A 27 -6.11 -2.85 -4.45
CA SER A 27 -5.21 -2.14 -5.36
C SER A 27 -4.26 -3.15 -5.99
N SER A 28 -3.92 -3.00 -7.27
CA SER A 28 -3.00 -3.95 -7.92
C SER A 28 -1.64 -3.98 -7.22
N PRO A 29 -0.89 -5.10 -7.31
CA PRO A 29 0.46 -5.18 -6.74
C PRO A 29 1.38 -4.03 -7.19
N GLU A 30 1.26 -3.57 -8.43
CA GLU A 30 2.04 -2.44 -8.95
C GLU A 30 1.68 -1.12 -8.25
N THR A 31 0.41 -0.91 -7.91
CA THR A 31 -0.06 0.29 -7.21
C THR A 31 0.49 0.32 -5.79
N VAL A 32 0.37 -0.79 -5.06
CA VAL A 32 0.91 -0.94 -3.71
C VAL A 32 2.43 -0.81 -3.71
N LYS A 33 3.13 -1.46 -4.65
CA LYS A 33 4.58 -1.33 -4.80
C LYS A 33 4.99 0.12 -5.08
N THR A 34 4.24 0.84 -5.91
CA THR A 34 4.53 2.25 -6.21
C THR A 34 4.37 3.13 -4.97
N ALA A 35 3.37 2.87 -4.12
CA ALA A 35 3.18 3.59 -2.87
C ALA A 35 4.33 3.34 -1.87
N LEU A 36 4.82 2.09 -1.76
CA LEU A 36 5.97 1.75 -0.91
C LEU A 36 7.28 2.41 -1.36
N LEU A 37 7.43 2.70 -2.66
CA LEU A 37 8.60 3.39 -3.23
C LEU A 37 8.57 4.91 -3.00
N PHE A 38 7.93 5.37 -1.91
CA PHE A 38 7.81 6.78 -1.61
C PHE A 38 9.20 7.44 -1.44
N PRO A 39 9.57 8.46 -2.25
CA PRO A 39 10.96 8.93 -2.33
C PRO A 39 11.55 9.46 -1.02
N ALA A 40 10.72 10.03 -0.15
CA ALA A 40 11.14 10.53 1.15
C ALA A 40 11.15 9.45 2.24
N GLY A 41 10.82 8.20 1.90
CA GLY A 41 10.75 7.06 2.81
C GLY A 41 9.48 7.01 3.65
N LEU A 42 9.45 6.03 4.55
CA LEU A 42 8.29 5.68 5.35
C LEU A 42 8.70 5.48 6.81
N ARG A 43 7.72 5.60 7.73
CA ARG A 43 7.83 5.15 9.12
C ARG A 43 6.60 4.35 9.48
N ILE A 44 6.76 3.39 10.39
CA ILE A 44 5.60 2.69 10.94
C ILE A 44 4.87 3.61 11.92
N SER A 45 3.61 3.94 11.63
CA SER A 45 2.72 4.72 12.49
C SER A 45 1.88 3.85 13.42
N GLN A 46 1.61 2.61 13.00
CA GLN A 46 0.87 1.62 13.79
C GLN A 46 1.45 0.23 13.51
N PHE A 47 1.75 -0.50 14.58
CA PHE A 47 2.05 -1.92 14.56
C PHE A 47 1.40 -2.57 15.78
N ASP A 48 0.39 -3.39 15.56
CA ASP A 48 -0.33 -4.11 16.61
C ASP A 48 -0.25 -5.61 16.34
N GLU A 49 0.04 -6.38 17.39
CA GLU A 49 0.18 -7.85 17.36
C GLU A 49 -0.63 -8.46 18.50
N GLU A 50 -1.44 -9.48 18.21
CA GLU A 50 -2.28 -10.20 19.17
C GLU A 50 -3.10 -9.24 20.07
N GLY A 51 -3.59 -8.15 19.47
CA GLY A 51 -4.36 -7.10 20.15
C GLY A 51 -3.56 -6.18 21.08
N LYS A 52 -2.23 -6.17 20.99
CA LYS A 52 -1.35 -5.24 21.74
C LYS A 52 -0.57 -4.36 20.78
N SER A 53 -0.41 -3.08 21.14
CA SER A 53 0.42 -2.20 20.33
C SER A 53 1.90 -2.45 20.58
N MET A 54 2.58 -2.80 19.50
CA MET A 54 4.02 -3.01 19.42
C MET A 54 4.71 -1.84 18.73
N THR A 55 3.97 -0.86 18.20
CA THR A 55 4.44 0.37 17.51
C THR A 55 5.72 0.99 18.09
N SER A 56 5.85 1.08 19.42
CA SER A 56 7.04 1.69 20.05
C SER A 56 8.36 0.94 19.79
N SER A 57 8.33 -0.35 19.45
CA SER A 57 9.52 -1.13 19.12
C SER A 57 10.07 -0.83 17.73
N VAL A 58 9.22 -0.36 16.81
CA VAL A 58 9.53 -0.20 15.38
C VAL A 58 9.40 1.24 14.84
N SER A 59 8.69 2.12 15.52
CA SER A 59 8.37 3.49 15.04
C SER A 59 9.58 4.43 14.87
N GLU A 60 10.70 4.11 15.49
CA GLU A 60 11.95 4.87 15.32
C GLU A 60 12.70 4.53 14.02
N PHE A 61 12.33 3.44 13.33
CA PHE A 61 12.95 3.06 12.07
C PHE A 61 12.39 3.85 10.90
N PHE A 62 13.31 4.33 10.06
CA PHE A 62 13.05 4.95 8.78
C PHE A 62 13.27 3.94 7.66
N PHE A 63 12.22 3.64 6.90
CA PHE A 63 12.18 2.62 5.87
C PHE A 63 12.31 3.23 4.48
N VAL A 64 13.18 2.64 3.66
CA VAL A 64 13.36 2.97 2.24
C VAL A 64 13.23 1.69 1.43
N PHE A 65 12.17 1.59 0.63
CA PHE A 65 11.96 0.50 -0.30
C PHE A 65 12.62 0.83 -1.65
N LEU A 66 13.23 -0.17 -2.27
CA LEU A 66 13.93 -0.04 -3.55
C LEU A 66 13.26 -0.91 -4.62
N GLN A 67 13.32 -0.46 -5.88
CA GLN A 67 12.67 -1.12 -7.02
C GLN A 67 13.03 -2.62 -7.15
N ASP A 68 14.23 -3.00 -6.70
CA ASP A 68 14.81 -4.33 -6.77
C ASP A 68 14.28 -5.33 -5.72
N GLY A 69 13.37 -4.90 -4.84
CA GLY A 69 12.82 -5.74 -3.78
C GLY A 69 13.60 -5.64 -2.45
N THR A 70 14.56 -4.73 -2.33
CA THR A 70 15.25 -4.45 -1.07
C THR A 70 14.48 -3.43 -0.25
N VAL A 71 14.46 -3.60 1.07
CA VAL A 71 14.04 -2.55 2.02
C VAL A 71 15.16 -2.30 3.02
N THR A 72 15.53 -1.04 3.20
CA THR A 72 16.49 -0.62 4.24
C THR A 72 15.75 0.09 5.35
N ALA A 73 15.91 -0.39 6.58
CA ALA A 73 15.40 0.25 7.78
C ALA A 73 16.57 0.84 8.57
N THR A 74 16.49 2.12 8.91
CA THR A 74 17.56 2.85 9.61
C THR A 74 17.06 3.49 10.88
N ARG A 75 17.82 3.38 11.97
CA ARG A 75 17.56 4.06 13.24
C ARG A 75 18.88 4.44 13.90
N THR A 76 19.13 5.74 14.07
CA THR A 76 20.35 6.28 14.70
C THR A 76 21.62 5.68 14.05
N ASP A 77 22.23 4.66 14.67
CA ASP A 77 23.46 3.99 14.23
C ASP A 77 23.23 2.54 13.73
N GLU A 78 21.97 2.12 13.61
CA GLU A 78 21.57 0.79 13.17
C GLU A 78 21.00 0.84 11.75
N VAL A 79 21.51 -0.03 10.88
CA VAL A 79 21.00 -0.23 9.51
C VAL A 79 20.68 -1.70 9.34
N ILE A 80 19.43 -1.99 9.01
CA ILE A 80 18.91 -3.33 8.80
C ILE A 80 18.45 -3.41 7.36
N VAL A 81 18.97 -4.40 6.63
CA VAL A 81 18.59 -4.66 5.25
C VAL A 81 17.71 -5.90 5.24
N GLY A 82 16.52 -5.75 4.67
CA GLY A 82 15.56 -6.81 4.43
C GLY A 82 15.16 -6.89 2.96
N ASN A 83 14.20 -7.75 2.68
CA ASN A 83 13.55 -7.88 1.39
C ASN A 83 12.06 -7.64 1.51
N TYR A 84 11.44 -7.25 0.41
CA TYR A 84 9.99 -7.18 0.29
C TYR A 84 9.54 -7.71 -1.07
N PHE A 85 8.32 -8.22 -1.10
CA PHE A 85 7.68 -8.65 -2.33
C PHE A 85 6.20 -8.30 -2.28
N VAL A 86 5.71 -7.64 -3.32
CA VAL A 86 4.28 -7.32 -3.46
C VAL A 86 3.73 -8.19 -4.58
N PHE A 87 2.69 -8.94 -4.28
CA PHE A 87 2.09 -9.91 -5.18
C PHE A 87 0.59 -10.00 -4.96
N SER A 88 -0.09 -10.74 -5.83
CA SER A 88 -1.47 -11.11 -5.61
C SER A 88 -1.57 -12.61 -5.39
N ASP A 89 -2.29 -13.00 -4.35
CA ASP A 89 -2.69 -14.37 -4.06
C ASP A 89 -4.20 -14.40 -3.82
N ASP A 90 -4.89 -15.38 -4.41
CA ASP A 90 -6.35 -15.52 -4.37
C ASP A 90 -7.17 -14.22 -4.62
N GLY A 91 -6.62 -13.32 -5.44
CA GLY A 91 -7.25 -12.04 -5.81
C GLY A 91 -7.09 -10.91 -4.79
N ILE A 92 -6.33 -11.14 -3.71
CA ILE A 92 -5.94 -10.16 -2.71
C ILE A 92 -4.51 -9.71 -3.04
N THR A 93 -4.17 -8.45 -2.75
CA THR A 93 -2.78 -7.96 -2.87
C THR A 93 -2.11 -8.02 -1.52
N GLU A 94 -0.91 -8.55 -1.48
CA GLU A 94 -0.14 -8.78 -0.26
C GLU A 94 1.23 -8.14 -0.34
N LEU A 95 1.75 -7.75 0.82
CA LEU A 95 3.13 -7.35 1.06
C LEU A 95 3.80 -8.42 1.92
N ARG A 96 4.70 -9.20 1.33
CA ARG A 96 5.60 -10.05 2.12
C ARG A 96 6.83 -9.25 2.53
N LEU A 97 7.11 -9.22 3.83
CA LEU A 97 8.35 -8.65 4.40
C LEU A 97 9.27 -9.77 4.90
N GLY A 98 10.57 -9.48 4.91
CA GLY A 98 11.56 -10.39 5.48
C GLY A 98 12.81 -9.66 5.94
N PHE A 99 13.14 -9.82 7.20
CA PHE A 99 14.30 -9.26 7.87
C PHE A 99 15.17 -10.37 8.49
N PRO A 100 16.39 -10.05 8.95
CA PRO A 100 17.23 -11.03 9.64
C PRO A 100 16.54 -11.53 10.93
N LYS A 101 16.54 -12.85 11.19
CA LYS A 101 15.86 -13.46 12.36
C LYS A 101 16.22 -12.92 13.75
N ASN A 102 17.37 -12.27 13.90
CA ASN A 102 17.80 -11.68 15.18
C ASN A 102 17.67 -10.15 15.17
N SER A 103 16.96 -9.60 14.19
CA SER A 103 16.67 -8.18 14.04
C SER A 103 15.54 -7.77 14.99
N PRO A 104 15.53 -6.54 15.52
CA PRO A 104 14.34 -5.98 16.17
C PRO A 104 13.12 -5.86 15.24
N LEU A 105 13.28 -6.09 13.94
CA LEU A 105 12.22 -6.07 12.93
C LEU A 105 11.72 -7.45 12.53
N SER A 106 12.18 -8.54 13.16
CA SER A 106 11.77 -9.90 12.77
C SER A 106 10.28 -10.18 12.98
N GLU A 107 9.61 -9.44 13.86
CA GLU A 107 8.15 -9.53 14.05
C GLU A 107 7.38 -8.91 12.87
N LEU A 108 8.04 -8.18 11.95
CA LEU A 108 7.41 -7.72 10.71
C LEU A 108 7.43 -8.78 9.61
N ASP A 109 8.09 -9.92 9.81
CA ASP A 109 8.28 -10.97 8.81
C ASP A 109 6.98 -11.76 8.59
N ASP A 110 6.08 -11.21 7.77
CA ASP A 110 4.77 -11.79 7.47
C ASP A 110 4.27 -11.47 6.05
N ASP A 111 3.11 -12.05 5.72
CA ASP A 111 2.31 -11.91 4.50
C ASP A 111 1.17 -10.91 4.73
N TRP A 112 1.47 -9.61 4.67
CA TRP A 112 0.53 -8.56 5.06
C TRP A 112 -0.52 -8.28 3.96
N TYR A 113 -1.81 -8.46 4.23
CA TYR A 113 -2.89 -8.15 3.30
C TYR A 113 -3.09 -6.64 3.15
N PHE A 114 -3.11 -6.12 1.92
CA PHE A 114 -3.38 -4.72 1.66
C PHE A 114 -4.82 -4.34 2.01
N ILE A 115 -4.98 -3.24 2.75
CA ILE A 115 -6.29 -2.71 3.16
C ILE A 115 -6.61 -1.39 2.47
N SER A 116 -5.71 -0.41 2.58
CA SER A 116 -5.93 0.90 1.98
C SER A 116 -4.63 1.69 1.88
N ASN A 117 -4.64 2.72 1.04
CA ASN A 117 -3.67 3.80 1.11
C ASN A 117 -4.37 5.12 0.77
N ASP A 118 -3.82 6.22 1.24
CA ASP A 118 -4.21 7.57 0.85
C ASP A 118 -2.97 8.41 0.55
N SER A 119 -3.05 9.74 0.68
CA SER A 119 -1.90 10.62 0.44
C SER A 119 -0.89 10.66 1.59
N SER A 120 -1.19 10.04 2.72
CA SER A 120 -0.42 10.12 3.97
C SER A 120 0.05 8.77 4.49
N SER A 121 -0.64 7.68 4.16
CA SER A 121 -0.32 6.35 4.69
C SER A 121 -0.68 5.21 3.74
N ILE A 122 -0.14 4.04 4.05
CA ILE A 122 -0.54 2.74 3.51
C ILE A 122 -0.69 1.75 4.65
N ARG A 123 -1.79 1.00 4.64
CA ARG A 123 -2.23 0.11 5.71
C ARG A 123 -2.42 -1.32 5.22
N PHE A 124 -2.01 -2.25 6.06
CA PHE A 124 -2.11 -3.68 5.89
C PHE A 124 -2.62 -4.35 7.18
N GLU A 125 -3.07 -5.59 7.06
CA GLU A 125 -3.46 -6.44 8.20
C GLU A 125 -3.09 -7.90 7.97
N ASP A 126 -2.95 -8.68 9.03
CA ASP A 126 -2.99 -10.14 9.00
C ASP A 126 -3.62 -10.65 10.31
N ASN A 127 -4.63 -11.52 10.26
CA ASN A 127 -5.22 -12.17 11.45
C ASN A 127 -5.49 -11.26 12.67
N GLU A 128 -6.08 -10.07 12.45
CA GLU A 128 -6.32 -9.01 13.45
C GLU A 128 -5.12 -8.12 13.82
N ASP A 129 -3.91 -8.48 13.36
CA ASP A 129 -2.71 -7.66 13.44
C ASP A 129 -2.76 -6.55 12.39
N VAL A 130 -2.11 -5.43 12.70
CA VAL A 130 -2.15 -4.22 11.87
C VAL A 130 -0.75 -3.72 11.62
N LEU A 131 -0.47 -3.37 10.37
CA LEU A 131 0.72 -2.66 9.96
C LEU A 131 0.35 -1.43 9.15
N GLU A 132 0.75 -0.25 9.61
CA GLU A 132 0.57 0.99 8.88
C GLU A 132 1.89 1.75 8.74
N PHE A 133 2.21 2.10 7.50
CA PHE A 133 3.30 3.02 7.20
C PHE A 133 2.75 4.40 6.88
N GLN A 134 3.33 5.43 7.50
CA GLN A 134 3.19 6.82 7.14
C GLN A 134 4.26 7.23 6.12
N PHE A 135 3.85 7.99 5.10
CA PHE A 135 4.74 8.62 4.11
C PHE A 135 5.35 9.92 4.68
N LEU A 136 6.63 10.20 4.40
CA LEU A 136 7.39 11.30 5.02
C LEU A 136 7.60 12.58 4.20
#